data_AF-A0A5N1K7H0-F1
#
_entry.id   AF-A0A5N1K7H0-F1
#
_cell.length_a   1.000
_cell.length_b   1.000
_cell.length_c   1.000
_cell.angle_alpha   90.00
_cell.angle_beta   90.00
_cell.angle_gamma   90.00
#
_symmetry.space_group_name_H-M   'P 1'
#
loop_
_entity.id
_entity.type
_entity.pdbx_description
1 polymer ?
#
loop_
_entity_poly.entity_id
_entity_poly.type
_entity_poly.pdbx_seq_one_letter_code
_entity_poly.pdbx_strand_id
1 'polypeptide(L)' 'MTDFLEVKAIKTFALGKDLKTRKSPSFEVEAGEARQLEAQGLVSLAGKIEVIKEPDGGAPDSGTKPKQKAKSDGSIDKDA' A
#
# COMPACT_ATOMS: atom_id res chain seq x y z
N MET A 1 8.89 9.28 25.70
CA MET A 1 7.57 9.93 25.53
C MET A 1 7.20 9.65 24.08
N THR A 2 6.02 9.08 23.83
CA THR A 2 5.59 8.78 22.46
C THR A 2 4.99 10.04 21.87
N ASP A 3 5.53 10.50 20.75
CA ASP A 3 4.99 11.63 19.99
C ASP A 3 3.82 11.16 19.13
N PHE A 4 2.70 11.87 19.19
CA PHE A 4 1.52 11.63 18.36
C PHE A 4 1.37 12.77 17.35
N LEU A 5 0.95 12.42 16.13
CA LEU A 5 0.70 13.37 15.05
C LEU A 5 -0.75 13.23 14.56
N GLU A 6 -1.40 14.38 14.38
CA GLU A 6 -2.72 14.43 13.77
C GLU A 6 -2.62 14.25 12.24
N VAL A 7 -3.31 13.23 11.74
CA VAL A 7 -3.37 12.89 10.33
C VAL A 7 -4.80 12.86 9.82
N LYS A 8 -4.99 13.17 8.55
CA LYS A 8 -6.28 13.11 7.85
C LYS A 8 -6.24 12.05 6.77
N ALA A 9 -7.20 11.13 6.78
CA ALA A 9 -7.30 10.10 5.74
C ALA A 9 -7.57 10.72 4.36
N ILE A 10 -6.73 10.38 3.39
CA ILE A 10 -6.88 10.77 1.98
C ILE A 10 -7.62 9.66 1.22
N LYS A 11 -7.36 8.40 1.58
CA LYS A 11 -7.98 7.20 1.01
C LYS A 11 -8.67 6.39 2.08
N THR A 12 -9.48 5.42 1.66
CA THR A 12 -10.07 4.43 2.58
C THR A 12 -9.06 3.33 2.84
N PHE A 13 -8.73 3.08 4.11
CA PHE A 13 -7.83 2.02 4.52
C PHE A 13 -8.19 1.50 5.92
N ALA A 14 -7.78 0.26 6.21
CA ALA A 14 -7.93 -0.33 7.52
C ALA A 14 -6.73 0.01 8.39
N LEU A 15 -6.96 0.53 9.59
CA LEU A 15 -5.97 0.77 10.62
C LEU A 15 -6.31 -0.10 11.83
N GLY A 16 -5.60 -1.22 11.99
CA GLY A 16 -5.94 -2.22 12.98
C GLY A 16 -7.33 -2.81 12.74
N LYS A 17 -8.29 -2.51 13.62
CA LYS A 17 -9.70 -2.94 13.51
C LYS A 17 -10.62 -1.85 12.95
N ASP A 18 -10.09 -0.64 12.78
CA ASP A 18 -10.86 0.54 12.41
C ASP A 18 -10.74 0.82 10.90
N LEU A 19 -11.85 1.09 10.24
CA LEU A 19 -11.86 1.52 8.84
C LEU A 19 -11.82 3.05 8.77
N LYS A 20 -10.67 3.61 8.37
CA LYS A 20 -10.52 5.04 8.13
C LYS A 20 -10.93 5.33 6.68
N THR A 21 -11.82 6.30 6.49
CA THR A 21 -12.29 6.71 5.17
C THR A 21 -11.87 8.14 4.89
N ARG A 22 -11.85 8.55 3.62
CA ARG A 22 -11.56 9.95 3.23
C ARG A 22 -12.50 10.99 3.89
N LYS A 23 -13.72 10.57 4.28
CA LYS A 23 -14.71 11.42 4.96
C LYS A 23 -14.58 11.39 6.48
N SER A 24 -13.74 10.50 7.02
CA SER A 24 -13.50 10.44 8.46
C SER A 24 -12.79 11.72 8.93
N PRO A 25 -13.04 12.16 10.17
CA PRO A 25 -12.30 13.27 10.75
C PRO A 25 -10.81 12.93 10.87
N SER A 26 -9.98 13.95 11.05
CA SER A 26 -8.57 13.77 11.43
C SER A 26 -8.48 12.91 12.70
N PHE A 27 -7.41 12.15 12.82
CA PHE A 27 -7.16 11.29 13.97
C PHE A 27 -5.68 11.29 14.32
N GLU A 28 -5.38 11.04 15.58
CA GLU A 28 -4.01 11.00 16.09
C GLU A 28 -3.44 9.59 15.97
N VAL A 29 -2.23 9.49 15.44
CA VAL A 29 -1.44 8.24 15.41
C VAL A 29 -0.02 8.52 15.87
N GLU A 30 0.70 7.49 16.27
CA GLU A 30 2.11 7.62 16.65
C GLU A 30 2.93 8.23 15.51
N ALA A 31 3.90 9.09 15.81
CA ALA A 31 4.69 9.81 14.81
C ALA A 31 5.39 8.87 13.80
N GLY A 32 5.80 7.67 14.23
CA GLY A 32 6.35 6.64 13.36
C GLY A 32 5.31 6.09 12.37
N GLU A 33 4.11 5.78 12.86
CA GLU A 33 3.00 5.26 12.06
C GLU A 33 2.44 6.32 11.10
N ALA A 34 2.28 7.56 11.56
CA ALA A 34 1.85 8.70 10.75
C ALA A 34 2.71 8.85 9.49
N ARG A 35 4.04 8.81 9.65
CA ARG A 35 4.98 8.92 8.52
C ARG A 35 4.89 7.73 7.56
N GLN A 36 4.63 6.53 8.06
CA GLN A 36 4.44 5.34 7.21
C GLN A 36 3.14 5.44 6.41
N LEU A 37 2.05 5.88 7.03
CA LEU A 37 0.77 6.07 6.36
C LEU A 37 0.82 7.22 5.34
N GLU A 38 1.55 8.29 5.64
CA GLU A 38 1.79 9.41 4.71
C GLU A 38 2.64 8.95 3.52
N ALA A 39 3.73 8.20 3.76
CA ALA A 39 4.58 7.67 2.71
C ALA A 39 3.85 6.71 1.75
N GLN A 40 2.81 6.03 2.24
CA GLN A 40 1.90 5.20 1.43
C GLN A 40 0.79 6.00 0.73
N GLY A 41 0.69 7.30 0.98
CA GLY A 41 -0.37 8.16 0.45
C GLY A 41 -1.77 7.81 0.97
N LEU A 42 -1.86 7.24 2.19
CA LEU A 42 -3.11 6.90 2.85
C LEU A 42 -3.66 8.06 3.67
N VAL A 43 -2.77 8.84 4.29
CA VAL A 43 -3.09 9.99 5.14
C VAL A 43 -2.25 11.22 4.79
N SER A 44 -2.73 12.40 5.19
CA SER A 44 -2.02 13.68 5.11
C SER A 44 -1.79 14.22 6.51
N LEU A 45 -0.59 14.67 6.84
CA LEU A 45 -0.34 15.38 8.10
C LEU A 45 -1.05 16.74 8.07
N ALA A 46 -1.82 17.04 9.13
CA ALA A 46 -2.53 18.31 9.28
C ALA A 46 -1.50 19.46 9.45
N GLY A 47 -1.04 20.02 8.32
CA GLY A 47 -0.01 21.07 8.30
C GLY A 47 0.89 21.04 7.07
N LYS A 48 0.87 19.97 6.26
CA LYS A 48 1.53 19.93 4.96
C LYS A 48 0.48 19.82 3.86
N ILE A 49 0.18 20.96 3.26
CA ILE A 49 -0.53 21.05 1.99
C ILE A 49 0.43 20.50 0.91
N GLU A 50 -0.07 19.56 0.12
CA GLU A 50 0.51 19.04 -1.12
C GLU A 50 1.90 18.40 -1.04
N VAL A 51 1.93 17.09 -0.78
CA VAL A 51 2.79 16.23 -1.60
C VAL A 51 1.90 15.16 -2.19
N ILE A 52 1.32 15.47 -3.36
CA ILE A 52 0.88 14.46 -4.30
C ILE A 52 2.18 13.77 -4.75
N LYS A 53 2.66 12.81 -3.97
CA LYS A 53 3.67 11.87 -4.48
C LYS A 53 2.89 10.92 -5.39
N GLU A 54 2.83 11.28 -6.66
CA GLU A 54 2.50 10.33 -7.73
C GLU A 54 3.30 9.04 -7.50
N PRO A 55 2.69 7.87 -7.79
CA PRO A 55 3.22 6.60 -7.37
C PRO A 55 4.54 6.33 -8.08
N ASP A 56 5.65 6.37 -7.36
CA ASP A 56 6.80 5.58 -7.76
C ASP A 56 6.36 4.12 -7.62
N GLY A 57 6.25 3.44 -8.76
CA GLY A 57 5.69 2.11 -8.90
C GLY A 57 6.50 1.06 -8.16
N GLY A 58 6.35 1.00 -6.85
CA GLY A 58 6.68 -0.16 -6.04
C GLY A 58 5.45 -1.05 -5.98
N ALA A 59 5.26 -1.89 -7.00
CA ALA A 59 4.42 -3.07 -6.83
C ALA A 59 4.87 -3.76 -5.53
N PRO A 60 3.97 -4.09 -4.59
CA PRO A 60 4.32 -5.12 -3.63
C PRO A 60 4.66 -6.35 -4.48
N ASP A 61 5.93 -6.76 -4.44
CA ASP A 61 6.38 -8.06 -4.89
C ASP A 61 5.70 -9.10 -3.96
N SER A 62 4.42 -9.31 -4.21
CA SER A 62 3.60 -10.38 -3.66
C SER A 62 2.87 -10.96 -4.86
N GLY A 63 3.71 -11.43 -5.77
CA GLY A 63 3.34 -11.89 -7.10
C GLY A 63 4.12 -13.15 -7.48
N THR A 64 4.32 -14.09 -6.56
CA THR A 64 4.45 -15.50 -6.96
C THR A 64 3.11 -16.00 -7.48
N LYS A 65 2.69 -15.41 -8.60
CA LYS A 65 1.69 -15.94 -9.51
C LYS A 65 2.32 -17.23 -10.05
N PRO A 66 1.84 -18.44 -9.69
CA PRO A 66 2.26 -19.61 -10.45
C PRO A 66 1.83 -19.35 -11.89
N LYS A 67 2.83 -19.23 -12.76
CA LYS A 67 2.68 -18.98 -14.20
C LYS A 67 1.96 -20.21 -14.78
N GLN A 68 0.64 -20.20 -14.72
CA GLN A 68 -0.18 -21.32 -15.15
C GLN A 68 -0.19 -21.38 -16.68
N LYS A 69 0.40 -22.46 -17.20
CA LYS A 69 0.26 -23.08 -18.53
C LYS A 69 0.88 -22.34 -19.72
N ALA A 70 1.99 -22.90 -20.21
CA ALA A 70 2.11 -23.19 -21.63
C ALA A 70 2.02 -24.71 -21.77
N LYS A 71 0.88 -25.21 -22.28
CA LYS A 71 0.84 -26.50 -22.96
C LYS A 71 1.47 -26.23 -24.32
N SER A 72 2.68 -26.72 -24.55
CA SER A 72 3.17 -26.97 -25.91
C SER A 72 3.37 -28.46 -26.02
N ASP A 73 2.37 -29.07 -26.65
CA ASP A 73 2.49 -30.31 -27.40
C ASP A 73 3.64 -30.16 -28.41
N GLY A 74 4.49 -31.18 -28.51
CA GLY A 74 5.66 -31.17 -29.39
C GLY A 74 6.60 -32.32 -29.06
N SER A 75 6.28 -33.49 -29.63
CA SER A 75 7.07 -34.72 -29.64
C SER A 75 8.56 -34.47 -29.79
N ILE A 76 9.36 -35.01 -28.88
CA ILE A 76 10.76 -35.32 -29.13
C ILE A 76 10.80 -36.84 -29.30
N ASP A 77 10.80 -37.26 -30.56
CA ASP A 77 11.24 -38.60 -30.96
C ASP A 77 12.62 -38.83 -30.34
N LYS A 78 12.71 -39.83 -29.47
CA LYS A 78 13.96 -40.32 -28.90
C LYS A 78 14.11 -41.76 -29.37
N ASP A 79 14.98 -41.93 -30.36
CA ASP A 79 15.88 -43.07 -30.61
C ASP A 79 15.47 -44.41 -29.96
N ALA A 80 15.01 -45.35 -30.80
CA ALA A 80 15.25 -46.78 -30.66
C ALA A 80 15.13 -47.48 -32.03
#